data_AF-A0A0U1DVB5-F1
#
_entry.id   AF-A0A0U1DVB5-F1
#
_cell.length_a   1.000
_cell.length_b   1.000
_cell.length_c   1.000
_cell.angle_alpha   90.00
_cell.angle_beta   90.00
_cell.angle_gamma   90.00
#
_symmetry.space_group_name_H-M   'P 1'
#
loop_
_entity.id
_entity.type
_entity.pdbx_description
1 polymer ?
#
loop_
_entity_poly.entity_id
_entity_poly.type
_entity_poly.pdbx_seq_one_letter_code
_entity_poly.pdbx_strand_id
1 'polypeptide(L)' 'MVIKDGRFGPYVTDGETNASLRKGDDVASITDERASELLADRRARGPVKKAAKKAPAKKAAKKAAAKKAPAKKAAAKKS' A
#
# COMPACT_ATOMS: atom_id res chain seq x y z
N MET A 1 -13.87 -0.84 -19.75
CA MET A 1 -12.88 -0.42 -18.73
C MET A 1 -13.60 0.30 -17.61
N VAL A 2 -13.22 0.10 -16.35
CA VAL A 2 -13.95 0.57 -15.15
C VAL A 2 -12.97 1.11 -14.11
N ILE A 3 -13.34 2.18 -13.40
CA ILE A 3 -12.59 2.70 -12.25
C ILE A 3 -13.16 2.07 -10.97
N LYS A 4 -12.29 1.64 -10.08
CA LYS A 4 -12.65 1.02 -8.80
C LYS A 4 -11.78 1.56 -7.68
N ASP A 5 -12.32 1.66 -6.48
CA ASP A 5 -11.54 1.94 -5.29
C ASP A 5 -10.96 0.66 -4.70
N GLY A 6 -9.66 0.71 -4.37
CA GLY A 6 -8.92 -0.44 -3.85
C GLY A 6 -8.08 -0.09 -2.62
N ARG A 7 -7.40 -1.11 -2.06
CA ARG A 7 -6.56 -0.96 -0.86
C ARG A 7 -5.48 0.13 -0.97
N PHE A 8 -5.05 0.44 -2.19
CA PHE A 8 -3.99 1.40 -2.48
C PHE A 8 -4.50 2.70 -3.12
N GLY A 9 -5.82 2.93 -3.07
CA GLY A 9 -6.51 4.03 -3.74
C GLY A 9 -7.21 3.59 -5.04
N PRO A 10 -7.79 4.56 -5.77
CA PRO A 10 -8.52 4.29 -6.98
C PRO A 10 -7.60 3.74 -8.08
N TYR A 11 -8.14 2.80 -8.84
CA TYR A 11 -7.46 2.16 -9.95
C TYR A 11 -8.41 1.91 -11.11
N VAL A 12 -7.82 1.87 -12.28
CA VAL A 12 -8.46 1.58 -13.54
C VAL A 12 -8.23 0.12 -13.89
N THR A 13 -9.27 -0.53 -14.42
CA THR A 13 -9.18 -1.91 -14.88
C THR A 13 -9.97 -2.13 -16.16
N ASP A 14 -9.40 -2.88 -17.08
CA ASP A 14 -10.04 -3.43 -18.27
C ASP A 14 -10.48 -4.89 -18.09
N GLY A 15 -10.24 -5.49 -16.90
CA GLY A 15 -10.51 -6.89 -16.58
C GLY A 15 -9.27 -7.79 -16.62
N GLU A 16 -8.22 -7.39 -17.33
CA GLU A 16 -6.97 -8.15 -17.43
C GLU A 16 -5.81 -7.43 -16.73
N THR A 17 -5.73 -6.11 -16.91
CA THR A 17 -4.70 -5.23 -16.35
C THR A 17 -5.31 -4.24 -15.36
N ASN A 18 -4.54 -3.95 -14.31
CA ASN A 18 -4.90 -2.98 -13.29
C ASN A 18 -3.82 -1.90 -13.19
N ALA A 19 -4.21 -0.64 -13.42
CA ALA A 19 -3.34 0.52 -13.29
C ALA A 19 -3.91 1.48 -12.23
N SER A 20 -3.13 1.80 -11.21
CA SER A 20 -3.50 2.80 -10.20
C SER A 20 -3.56 4.20 -10.83
N LEU A 21 -4.54 5.01 -10.42
CA LEU A 21 -4.60 6.41 -10.82
C LEU A 21 -3.37 7.16 -10.27
N ARG A 22 -2.83 8.10 -11.04
CA ARG A 22 -1.70 8.92 -10.57
C ARG A 22 -2.22 10.11 -9.75
N LYS A 23 -1.36 10.71 -8.93
CA LYS A 23 -1.67 11.96 -8.24
C LYS A 23 -1.93 13.06 -9.29
N GLY A 24 -3.18 13.46 -9.42
CA GLY A 24 -3.63 14.44 -10.41
C GLY A 24 -4.76 13.91 -11.31
N ASP A 25 -4.92 12.60 -11.42
CA ASP A 25 -6.08 12.00 -12.08
C ASP A 25 -7.20 11.87 -11.03
N ASP A 26 -8.35 12.52 -11.28
CA ASP A 26 -9.54 12.36 -10.45
C ASP A 26 -10.47 11.31 -11.04
N VAL A 27 -11.13 10.52 -10.18
CA VAL A 27 -12.02 9.43 -10.58
C VAL A 27 -13.19 9.94 -11.44
N ALA A 28 -13.67 11.16 -11.18
CA ALA A 28 -14.80 11.74 -11.89
C ALA A 28 -14.39 12.46 -13.18
N SER A 29 -13.12 12.87 -13.34
CA SER A 29 -12.67 13.68 -14.48
C SER A 29 -11.74 12.95 -15.44
N ILE A 30 -11.27 11.74 -15.10
CA ILE A 30 -10.38 10.98 -15.98
C ILE A 30 -11.11 10.58 -17.27
N THR A 31 -10.45 10.82 -18.40
CA THR A 31 -10.97 10.47 -19.73
C THR A 31 -10.56 9.06 -20.12
N ASP A 32 -11.34 8.44 -21.02
CA ASP A 32 -11.05 7.10 -21.52
C ASP A 32 -9.66 6.99 -22.16
N GLU A 33 -9.22 8.03 -22.88
CA GLU A 33 -7.89 8.11 -23.48
C GLU A 33 -6.80 8.03 -22.40
N ARG A 34 -6.86 8.89 -21.39
CA ARG A 34 -5.87 8.93 -20.32
C ARG A 34 -5.81 7.61 -19.56
N ALA A 35 -6.98 7.04 -19.36
CA ALA A 35 -7.16 5.82 -18.62
C ALA A 35 -6.66 4.59 -19.43
N SER A 36 -6.79 4.62 -20.75
CA SER A 36 -6.18 3.64 -21.67
C SER A 36 -4.65 3.74 -21.70
N GLU A 37 -4.08 4.96 -21.65
CA GLU A 37 -2.63 5.17 -21.56
C GLU A 37 -2.06 4.54 -20.29
N LEU A 38 -2.71 4.73 -19.14
CA LEU A 38 -2.28 4.13 -17.87
C LEU A 38 -2.27 2.60 -17.94
N LEU A 39 -3.25 2.00 -18.61
CA LEU A 39 -3.28 0.55 -18.83
C LEU A 39 -2.21 0.09 -19.81
N ALA A 40 -2.00 0.80 -20.91
CA ALA A 40 -0.96 0.50 -21.89
C ALA A 40 0.44 0.58 -21.26
N ASP A 41 0.73 1.64 -20.51
CA ASP A 41 1.95 1.80 -19.70
C ASP A 41 2.15 0.61 -18.76
N ARG A 42 1.07 0.16 -18.11
CA ARG A 42 1.11 -0.95 -17.16
C ARG A 42 1.39 -2.29 -17.86
N ARG A 43 0.76 -2.54 -19.00
CA ARG A 43 1.02 -3.75 -19.82
C ARG A 43 2.45 -3.75 -20.35
N ALA A 44 2.93 -2.61 -20.86
CA ALA A 44 4.29 -2.45 -21.37
C ALA A 44 5.36 -2.68 -20.29
N ARG A 45 5.11 -2.23 -19.06
CA ARG A 45 6.01 -2.48 -17.92
C ARG A 45 6.05 -3.95 -17.48
N GLY A 46 5.04 -4.74 -17.83
CA GLY A 46 4.91 -6.13 -17.45
C GLY A 46 4.82 -6.35 -15.93
N PRO A 47 4.72 -7.61 -15.48
CA PRO A 47 4.79 -7.93 -14.07
C PRO A 47 6.19 -7.56 -13.56
N VAL A 48 6.27 -6.51 -12.74
CA VAL A 48 7.48 -6.18 -11.99
C VAL A 48 7.77 -7.38 -11.09
N LYS A 49 8.70 -8.25 -11.52
CA LYS A 49 9.32 -9.24 -10.65
C LYS A 49 9.88 -8.44 -9.49
N LYS A 50 9.23 -8.49 -8.33
CA LYS A 50 9.82 -8.01 -7.10
C LYS A 50 11.13 -8.75 -6.99
N ALA A 51 12.25 -8.08 -7.27
CA ALA A 51 13.55 -8.59 -6.90
C ALA A 51 13.40 -8.98 -5.43
N ALA A 52 13.56 -10.27 -5.14
CA ALA A 52 13.45 -10.78 -3.79
C ALA A 52 14.33 -9.88 -2.93
N LYS A 53 13.70 -9.08 -2.04
CA LYS A 53 14.45 -8.30 -1.06
C LYS A 53 15.32 -9.32 -0.34
N LYS A 54 16.63 -9.27 -0.57
CA LYS A 54 17.60 -9.99 0.23
C LYS A 54 17.28 -9.60 1.67
N ALA A 55 16.81 -10.57 2.44
CA ALA A 55 16.47 -10.34 3.84
C ALA A 55 17.67 -9.66 4.51
N PRO A 56 17.50 -8.54 5.24
CA PRO A 56 18.59 -8.08 6.10
C PRO A 56 18.91 -9.25 7.03
N ALA A 57 20.15 -9.72 6.96
CA ALA A 57 20.62 -10.85 7.75
C ALA A 57 20.17 -10.66 9.20
N LYS A 58 19.53 -11.71 9.76
CA LYS A 58 19.24 -11.81 11.18
C LYS A 58 20.49 -11.43 11.96
N LYS A 59 20.53 -10.23 12.53
CA LYS A 59 21.48 -9.93 13.59
C LYS A 59 20.95 -10.65 14.82
N ALA A 60 21.63 -11.74 15.14
CA ALA A 60 21.38 -12.57 16.29
C ALA A 60 21.22 -11.73 17.57
N ALA A 61 20.37 -12.27 18.45
CA ALA A 61 20.01 -11.77 19.76
C ALA A 61 21.10 -11.00 20.50
N LYS A 62 20.74 -9.84 21.06
CA LYS A 62 21.17 -9.49 22.41
C LYS A 62 19.95 -9.22 23.28
N LYS A 63 19.65 -10.24 24.07
CA LYS A 63 18.81 -10.24 25.25
C LYS A 63 19.13 -9.03 26.15
N ALA A 64 18.15 -8.16 26.32
CA ALA A 64 17.93 -7.32 27.51
C ALA A 64 16.42 -7.07 27.52
N ALA A 65 15.62 -7.94 28.15
CA ALA A 65 15.25 -7.83 29.57
C ALA A 65 14.73 -6.43 29.93
N ALA A 66 13.53 -6.41 30.52
CA ALA A 66 12.78 -5.27 31.05
C ALA A 66 11.95 -4.45 30.04
N LYS A 67 10.70 -4.89 29.84
CA LYS A 67 9.53 -4.11 30.26
C LYS A 67 8.28 -5.00 30.21
N LYS A 68 8.13 -5.80 31.28
CA LYS A 68 6.85 -6.40 31.65
C LYS A 68 6.15 -5.36 32.55
N ALA A 69 5.08 -4.75 32.04
CA ALA A 69 4.03 -4.18 32.88
C ALA A 69 2.75 -4.02 32.03
N PRO A 70 1.76 -4.94 32.16
CA PRO A 70 0.42 -4.68 31.65
C PRO A 70 -0.31 -3.71 32.60
N ALA A 71 -1.17 -2.89 32.02
CA ALA A 71 -1.98 -1.88 32.65
C ALA A 71 -2.80 -2.35 33.87
N LYS A 72 -2.86 -1.53 34.93
CA LYS A 72 -4.07 -1.37 35.78
C LYS A 72 -4.25 0.08 36.25
N LYS A 73 -5.33 0.64 35.71
CA LYS A 73 -6.29 1.68 36.17
C LYS A 73 -6.36 1.98 37.68
N ALA A 74 -6.81 3.22 37.96
CA ALA A 74 -7.31 3.81 39.22
C ALA A 74 -6.26 4.63 40.00
N ALA A 75 -6.55 5.79 40.61
CA ALA A 75 -7.66 6.73 40.63
C ALA A 75 -7.11 7.97 41.38
N ALA A 76 -7.72 9.13 41.14
CA ALA A 76 -7.43 10.37 41.85
C ALA A 76 -7.68 10.28 43.37
N LYS A 77 -6.97 11.16 44.11
CA LYS A 77 -7.42 11.98 45.25
C LYS A 77 -6.71 11.78 46.61
N LYS A 78 -6.17 12.92 47.09
CA LYS A 78 -5.87 13.39 48.46
C LYS A 78 -4.81 12.67 49.30
N SER A 79 -3.77 13.44 49.64
CA SER A 79 -3.71 14.20 50.91
C SER A 79 -3.08 15.56 50.62
#